data_AF-A0A193C4E3-F1
#
_entry.id   AF-A0A193C4E3-F1
#
_cell.length_a   1.000
_cell.length_b   1.000
_cell.length_c   1.000
_cell.angle_alpha   90.00
_cell.angle_beta   90.00
_cell.angle_gamma   90.00
#
_symmetry.space_group_name_H-M   'P 1'
#
loop_
_entity.id
_entity.type
_entity.pdbx_description
1 polymer ?
#
loop_
_entity_poly.entity_id
_entity_poly.type
_entity_poly.pdbx_seq_one_letter_code
_entity_poly.pdbx_strand_id
1 'polypeptide(L)'
;MKRSRELAAIGAAMVIASTLVASGPASGAEEGKGKPSEPSLTGSAKMLRKDGQDVRFTFDARGLFPESKGRFRVSHAGEGFSAYFQGRVDCLVVGGPVAVVTGIVEDTNVPELKDRRVGMTVYDHGRQDRVGYSWGPDRDNKQIVPPCLSSAPFERVGTGDFKAVEWFPPGSGIS
;
A
#
# COMPACT_ATOMS: atom_id res chain seq x y z
N MET A 1 71.47 -24.39 14.52
CA MET A 1 71.97 -25.68 13.99
C MET A 1 70.78 -26.50 13.51
N LYS A 2 70.82 -26.97 12.25
CA LYS A 2 69.86 -27.86 11.60
C LYS A 2 69.56 -29.10 12.46
N ARG A 3 68.32 -29.58 12.43
CA ARG A 3 68.01 -31.01 12.24
C ARG A 3 66.57 -31.21 11.76
N SER A 4 66.49 -31.59 10.50
CA SER A 4 65.34 -32.11 9.75
C SER A 4 65.11 -33.60 10.05
N ARG A 5 63.86 -34.06 9.83
CA ARG A 5 63.40 -35.42 9.38
C ARG A 5 61.86 -35.46 9.51
N GLU A 6 61.06 -35.36 8.44
CA GLU A 6 60.56 -36.43 7.53
C GLU A 6 59.92 -37.62 8.28
N LEU A 7 58.74 -38.19 8.01
CA LEU A 7 57.68 -38.13 6.98
C LEU A 7 56.48 -38.93 7.54
N ALA A 8 55.24 -38.64 7.11
CA ALA A 8 54.23 -39.65 6.74
C ALA A 8 52.94 -38.96 6.28
N ALA A 9 52.77 -38.86 4.97
CA ALA A 9 51.50 -38.53 4.33
C ALA A 9 50.66 -39.81 4.21
N ILE A 10 49.40 -39.77 4.64
CA ILE A 10 48.38 -40.74 4.23
C ILE A 10 47.34 -39.94 3.44
N GLY A 11 47.31 -40.19 2.15
CA GLY A 11 46.31 -39.67 1.23
C GLY A 11 45.00 -40.45 1.34
N ALA A 12 43.90 -39.73 1.29
CA ALA A 12 42.61 -40.25 0.89
C ALA A 12 42.07 -39.31 -0.19
N ALA A 13 42.11 -39.77 -1.44
CA ALA A 13 41.52 -39.07 -2.57
C ALA A 13 39.99 -39.26 -2.52
N MET A 14 39.26 -38.17 -2.27
CA MET A 14 37.80 -38.14 -2.41
C MET A 14 37.47 -37.34 -3.67
N VAL A 15 37.17 -38.04 -4.76
CA VAL A 15 36.65 -37.45 -6.00
C VAL A 15 35.17 -37.16 -5.77
N ILE A 16 34.81 -35.88 -5.62
CA ILE A 16 33.42 -35.43 -5.63
C ILE A 16 33.13 -34.85 -7.00
N ALA A 17 32.33 -35.56 -7.79
CA ALA A 17 31.79 -35.07 -9.04
C ALA A 17 30.72 -34.01 -8.75
N SER A 18 31.01 -32.75 -9.08
CA SER A 18 30.08 -31.63 -9.00
C SER A 18 29.23 -31.55 -10.27
N THR A 19 27.98 -32.00 -10.21
CA THR A 19 26.97 -31.70 -11.22
C THR A 19 26.47 -30.27 -11.02
N LEU A 20 26.92 -29.35 -11.87
CA LEU A 20 26.38 -27.99 -11.98
C LEU A 20 24.97 -28.05 -12.56
N VAL A 21 23.95 -28.04 -11.71
CA VAL A 21 22.58 -27.74 -12.14
C VAL A 21 22.50 -26.22 -12.28
N ALA A 22 22.57 -25.74 -13.53
CA ALA A 22 22.31 -24.35 -13.85
C ALA A 22 20.84 -24.04 -13.59
N SER A 23 20.52 -23.53 -12.40
CA SER A 23 19.25 -22.90 -12.09
C SER A 23 19.18 -21.57 -12.84
N GLY A 24 18.67 -21.60 -14.07
CA GLY A 24 18.24 -20.40 -14.76
C GLY A 24 17.12 -19.71 -13.97
N PRO A 25 17.01 -18.38 -13.99
CA PRO A 25 15.91 -17.70 -13.33
C PRO A 25 14.59 -18.13 -13.98
N ALA A 26 13.75 -18.80 -13.21
CA ALA A 26 12.35 -18.98 -13.54
C ALA A 26 11.68 -17.60 -13.46
N SER A 27 11.75 -16.84 -14.55
CA SER A 27 10.86 -15.72 -14.78
C SER A 27 9.48 -16.32 -15.01
N GLY A 28 8.74 -16.52 -13.93
CA GLY A 28 7.31 -16.77 -14.00
C GLY A 28 6.70 -15.59 -14.71
N ALA A 29 6.30 -15.79 -15.96
CA ALA A 29 5.48 -14.85 -16.68
C ALA A 29 4.16 -14.72 -15.92
N GLU A 30 3.94 -13.55 -15.28
CA GLU A 30 2.58 -13.09 -15.03
C GLU A 30 1.95 -12.74 -16.38
N GLU A 31 1.49 -13.78 -17.05
CA GLU A 31 0.71 -13.70 -18.28
C GLU A 31 -0.73 -13.32 -17.88
N GLY A 32 -1.16 -12.07 -18.16
CA GLY A 32 -2.59 -11.74 -18.09
C GLY A 32 -3.04 -10.34 -17.71
N LYS A 33 -2.18 -9.33 -17.51
CA LYS A 33 -2.62 -7.94 -17.38
C LYS A 33 -1.78 -7.03 -18.27
N GLY A 34 -2.40 -6.38 -19.24
CA GLY A 34 -1.75 -5.36 -20.04
C GLY A 34 -1.09 -4.31 -19.14
N LYS A 35 -0.06 -3.62 -19.65
CA LYS A 35 0.57 -2.50 -18.92
C LYS A 35 -0.52 -1.54 -18.44
N PRO A 36 -0.46 -1.06 -17.17
CA PRO A 36 -1.40 -0.06 -16.68
C PRO A 36 -1.52 1.11 -17.66
N SER A 37 -2.73 1.65 -17.81
CA SER A 37 -3.02 2.80 -18.68
C SER A 37 -3.38 4.06 -17.90
N GLU A 38 -3.57 3.96 -16.59
CA GLU A 38 -3.84 5.05 -15.66
C GLU A 38 -3.41 4.61 -14.24
N PRO A 39 -3.08 5.54 -13.32
CA PRO A 39 -2.81 5.15 -11.94
C PRO A 39 -4.12 4.74 -11.28
N SER A 40 -4.05 3.83 -10.32
CA SER A 40 -5.23 3.36 -9.61
C SER A 40 -4.93 2.98 -8.16
N LEU A 41 -5.93 3.14 -7.31
CA LEU A 41 -5.96 2.60 -5.96
C LEU A 41 -7.27 1.83 -5.79
N THR A 42 -7.15 0.52 -5.57
CA THR A 42 -8.31 -0.36 -5.37
C THR A 42 -8.13 -1.24 -4.16
N GLY A 43 -9.23 -1.79 -3.64
CA GLY A 43 -9.19 -2.83 -2.62
C GLY A 43 -9.88 -2.42 -1.32
N SER A 44 -9.91 -3.38 -0.40
CA SER A 44 -10.57 -3.26 0.89
C SER A 44 -9.74 -3.96 1.95
N ALA A 45 -9.48 -3.28 3.06
CA ALA A 45 -8.75 -3.86 4.17
C ALA A 45 -9.33 -3.46 5.52
N LYS A 46 -9.24 -4.39 6.48
CA LYS A 46 -9.54 -4.19 7.89
C LYS A 46 -8.24 -3.88 8.63
N MET A 47 -8.25 -2.82 9.44
CA MET A 47 -7.09 -2.44 10.24
C MET A 47 -6.87 -3.43 11.38
N LEU A 48 -5.61 -3.62 11.75
CA LEU A 48 -5.20 -4.47 12.86
C LEU A 48 -5.65 -3.84 14.18
N ARG A 49 -6.58 -4.50 14.87
CA ARG A 49 -7.17 -4.04 16.14
C ARG A 49 -7.22 -5.20 17.14
N LYS A 50 -6.81 -4.95 18.38
CA LYS A 50 -6.81 -5.95 19.47
C LYS A 50 -7.98 -5.77 20.44
N ASP A 51 -8.64 -4.62 20.36
CA ASP A 51 -9.72 -4.12 21.20
C ASP A 51 -11.12 -4.49 20.65
N GLY A 52 -11.20 -5.42 19.70
CA GLY A 52 -12.47 -5.83 19.08
C GLY A 52 -13.08 -4.80 18.11
N GLN A 53 -12.44 -3.64 17.94
CA GLN A 53 -12.88 -2.62 16.99
C GLN A 53 -12.72 -3.11 15.55
N ASP A 54 -13.64 -2.72 14.69
CA ASP A 54 -13.68 -3.06 13.28
C ASP A 54 -13.59 -1.79 12.44
N VAL A 55 -12.38 -1.46 12.00
CA VAL A 55 -12.10 -0.32 11.13
C VAL A 55 -11.76 -0.84 9.74
N ARG A 56 -12.51 -0.40 8.72
CA ARG A 56 -12.29 -0.78 7.32
C ARG A 56 -12.15 0.44 6.44
N PHE A 57 -11.25 0.31 5.46
CA PHE A 57 -11.08 1.26 4.36
C PHE A 57 -11.34 0.52 3.06
N THR A 58 -11.95 1.21 2.10
CA THR A 58 -12.21 0.68 0.76
C THR A 58 -12.01 1.78 -0.26
N PHE A 59 -11.35 1.43 -1.35
CA PHE A 59 -11.03 2.33 -2.45
C PHE A 59 -11.38 1.71 -3.78
N ASP A 60 -11.91 2.53 -4.67
CA ASP A 60 -12.02 2.26 -6.10
C ASP A 60 -11.76 3.59 -6.82
N ALA A 61 -10.48 3.88 -7.05
CA ALA A 61 -10.00 5.15 -7.57
C ALA A 61 -9.05 4.93 -8.75
N ARG A 62 -9.14 5.81 -9.74
CA ARG A 62 -8.29 5.76 -10.94
C ARG A 62 -8.13 7.13 -11.58
N GLY A 63 -7.14 7.21 -12.47
CA GLY A 63 -6.74 8.46 -13.11
C GLY A 63 -5.80 9.27 -12.23
N LEU A 64 -5.08 10.20 -12.83
CA LEU A 64 -4.16 11.10 -12.13
C LEU A 64 -4.86 12.43 -11.86
N PHE A 65 -4.56 13.08 -10.74
CA PHE A 65 -5.01 14.46 -10.51
C PHE A 65 -4.55 15.40 -11.65
N PRO A 66 -5.40 16.32 -12.15
CA PRO A 66 -6.75 16.66 -11.65
C PRO A 66 -7.92 15.83 -12.21
N GLU A 67 -7.70 14.90 -13.12
CA GLU A 67 -8.75 14.09 -13.77
C GLU A 67 -9.13 12.80 -13.02
N SER A 68 -8.48 12.53 -11.88
CA SER A 68 -8.75 11.37 -11.04
C SER A 68 -10.22 11.32 -10.59
N LYS A 69 -10.75 10.11 -10.50
CA LYS A 69 -12.14 9.86 -10.13
C LYS A 69 -12.28 8.54 -9.39
N GLY A 70 -13.42 8.33 -8.76
CA GLY A 70 -13.71 7.09 -8.06
C GLY A 70 -14.45 7.31 -6.75
N ARG A 71 -14.40 6.30 -5.89
CA ARG A 71 -15.09 6.27 -4.60
C ARG A 71 -14.16 5.80 -3.50
N PHE A 72 -14.47 6.23 -2.29
CA PHE A 72 -13.89 5.68 -1.07
C PHE A 72 -14.98 5.44 -0.04
N ARG A 73 -14.72 4.51 0.88
CA ARG A 73 -15.56 4.25 2.06
C ARG A 73 -14.69 3.92 3.26
N VAL A 74 -15.06 4.48 4.40
CA VAL A 74 -14.49 4.17 5.71
C VAL A 74 -15.62 3.79 6.65
N SER A 75 -15.41 2.74 7.44
CA SER A 75 -16.32 2.35 8.51
C SER A 75 -15.55 1.99 9.77
N HIS A 76 -16.10 2.36 10.93
CA HIS A 76 -15.59 2.02 12.25
C HIS A 76 -16.76 1.55 13.12
N ALA A 77 -16.76 0.28 13.51
CA ALA A 77 -17.74 -0.27 14.43
C ALA A 77 -17.05 -0.94 15.64
N GLY A 78 -17.68 -0.90 16.80
CA GLY A 78 -17.17 -1.51 18.03
C GLY A 78 -17.92 -0.97 19.25
N GLU A 79 -17.93 -1.70 20.37
CA GLU A 79 -18.45 -1.21 21.67
C GLU A 79 -19.82 -0.49 21.61
N GLY A 80 -20.74 -0.99 20.78
CA GLY A 80 -22.10 -0.44 20.66
C GLY A 80 -22.22 0.80 19.77
N PHE A 81 -21.15 1.27 19.13
CA PHE A 81 -21.21 2.33 18.12
C PHE A 81 -20.87 1.82 16.71
N SER A 82 -21.34 2.58 15.72
CA SER A 82 -21.00 2.41 14.31
C SER A 82 -20.92 3.78 13.65
N ALA A 83 -19.79 4.08 13.04
CA ALA A 83 -19.55 5.27 12.26
C ALA A 83 -19.13 4.88 10.84
N TYR A 84 -19.60 5.61 9.84
CA TYR A 84 -19.12 5.46 8.48
C TYR A 84 -19.17 6.79 7.73
N PHE A 85 -18.36 6.86 6.69
CA PHE A 85 -18.51 7.87 5.65
C PHE A 85 -18.01 7.31 4.31
N GLN A 86 -18.58 7.80 3.23
CA GLN A 86 -18.17 7.50 1.88
C GLN A 86 -18.30 8.74 1.01
N GLY A 87 -17.58 8.75 -0.10
CA GLY A 87 -17.55 9.92 -0.96
C GLY A 87 -16.97 9.66 -2.32
N ARG A 88 -16.84 10.75 -3.07
CA ARG A 88 -16.18 10.78 -4.37
C ARG A 88 -14.72 11.18 -4.21
N VAL A 89 -13.86 10.53 -4.98
CA VAL A 89 -12.44 10.90 -5.09
C VAL A 89 -12.34 12.17 -5.94
N ASP A 90 -11.52 13.11 -5.48
CA ASP A 90 -11.20 14.34 -6.21
C ASP A 90 -9.69 14.57 -6.40
N CYS A 91 -8.84 13.73 -5.79
CA CYS A 91 -7.44 13.56 -6.17
C CYS A 91 -7.01 12.10 -5.99
N LEU A 92 -6.24 11.59 -6.95
CA LEU A 92 -5.35 10.44 -6.79
C LEU A 92 -3.96 10.77 -7.36
N VAL A 93 -2.93 10.51 -6.56
CA VAL A 93 -1.53 10.48 -7.00
C VAL A 93 -0.91 9.19 -6.49
N VAL A 94 -0.21 8.46 -7.35
CA VAL A 94 0.50 7.23 -6.99
C VAL A 94 1.96 7.39 -7.35
N GLY A 95 2.84 7.14 -6.38
CA GLY A 95 4.29 7.12 -6.54
C GLY A 95 4.86 5.82 -5.98
N GLY A 96 5.35 4.95 -6.85
CA GLY A 96 5.71 3.57 -6.53
C GLY A 96 4.61 2.85 -5.72
N PRO A 97 4.91 2.34 -4.51
CA PRO A 97 3.93 1.65 -3.65
C PRO A 97 3.01 2.58 -2.85
N VAL A 98 3.13 3.91 -2.98
CA VAL A 98 2.37 4.86 -2.17
C VAL A 98 1.30 5.54 -3.00
N ALA A 99 0.05 5.49 -2.55
CA ALA A 99 -1.05 6.25 -3.13
C ALA A 99 -1.56 7.29 -2.12
N VAL A 100 -1.66 8.54 -2.55
CA VAL A 100 -2.38 9.59 -1.82
C VAL A 100 -3.70 9.82 -2.54
N VAL A 101 -4.79 9.72 -1.79
CA VAL A 101 -6.15 9.94 -2.28
C VAL A 101 -6.84 10.97 -1.40
N THR A 102 -7.52 11.92 -2.02
CA THR A 102 -8.48 12.77 -1.32
C THR A 102 -9.85 12.64 -1.94
N GLY A 103 -10.87 12.93 -1.15
CA GLY A 103 -12.22 12.95 -1.65
C GLY A 103 -13.17 13.73 -0.75
N ILE A 104 -14.30 14.09 -1.34
CA ILE A 104 -15.38 14.81 -0.65
C ILE A 104 -16.38 13.77 -0.14
N VAL A 105 -16.68 13.83 1.15
CA VAL A 105 -17.67 12.96 1.79
C VAL A 105 -19.07 13.34 1.34
N GLU A 106 -19.80 12.36 0.81
CA GLU A 106 -21.14 12.54 0.26
C GLU A 106 -22.21 11.83 1.09
N ASP A 107 -21.87 10.82 1.87
CA ASP A 107 -22.83 10.06 2.68
C ASP A 107 -22.15 9.56 3.95
N THR A 108 -22.78 9.81 5.10
CA THR A 108 -22.19 9.57 6.42
C THR A 108 -23.26 9.62 7.51
N ASN A 109 -23.05 8.87 8.59
CA ASN A 109 -23.78 9.03 9.86
C ASN A 109 -23.00 9.85 10.91
N VAL A 110 -21.92 10.51 10.49
CA VAL A 110 -21.13 11.47 11.27
C VAL A 110 -21.33 12.86 10.64
N PRO A 111 -22.33 13.63 11.08
CA PRO A 111 -22.78 14.84 10.37
C PRO A 111 -21.66 15.85 10.10
N GLU A 112 -20.68 15.94 10.99
CA GLU A 112 -19.53 16.87 10.90
C GLU A 112 -18.63 16.58 9.71
N LEU A 113 -18.68 15.37 9.13
CA LEU A 113 -17.89 14.98 7.97
C LEU A 113 -18.60 15.26 6.64
N LYS A 114 -19.92 15.52 6.64
CA LYS A 114 -20.68 15.74 5.40
C LYS A 114 -20.09 16.93 4.62
N ASP A 115 -19.90 16.74 3.31
CA ASP A 115 -19.34 17.72 2.36
C ASP A 115 -17.90 18.17 2.66
N ARG A 116 -17.22 17.53 3.61
CA ARG A 116 -15.81 17.78 3.92
C ARG A 116 -14.89 16.99 3.00
N ARG A 117 -13.73 17.58 2.67
CA ARG A 117 -12.61 16.83 2.10
C ARG A 117 -11.88 16.07 3.20
N VAL A 118 -11.58 14.81 2.92
CA VAL A 118 -10.68 13.98 3.71
C VAL A 118 -9.55 13.47 2.83
N GLY A 119 -8.39 13.24 3.44
CA GLY A 119 -7.23 12.64 2.77
C GLY A 119 -6.85 11.32 3.40
N MET A 120 -6.47 10.35 2.57
CA MET A 120 -5.87 9.10 2.99
C MET A 120 -4.59 8.80 2.21
N THR A 121 -3.63 8.19 2.88
CA THR A 121 -2.38 7.69 2.27
C THR A 121 -2.35 6.18 2.44
N VAL A 122 -2.25 5.44 1.34
CA VAL A 122 -2.03 4.00 1.34
C VAL A 122 -0.58 3.71 1.01
N TYR A 123 0.04 2.83 1.78
CA TYR A 123 1.30 2.19 1.42
C TYR A 123 1.01 0.72 1.11
N ASP A 124 1.03 0.37 -0.17
CA ASP A 124 0.89 -1.00 -0.70
C ASP A 124 2.24 -1.71 -0.59
N HIS A 125 2.36 -2.58 0.42
CA HIS A 125 3.55 -3.37 0.66
C HIS A 125 3.21 -4.86 0.66
N GLY A 126 2.38 -5.26 -0.32
CA GLY A 126 1.78 -6.59 -0.36
C GLY A 126 1.01 -6.85 0.94
N ARG A 127 1.32 -7.93 1.66
CA ARG A 127 0.53 -8.30 2.85
C ARG A 127 0.79 -7.44 4.10
N GLN A 128 1.56 -6.36 3.99
CA GLN A 128 1.95 -5.48 5.11
C GLN A 128 1.51 -4.03 4.91
N ASP A 129 0.38 -3.87 4.24
CA ASP A 129 -0.20 -2.59 3.92
C ASP A 129 -0.43 -1.69 5.14
N ARG A 130 -0.38 -0.39 4.87
CA ARG A 130 -0.66 0.64 5.86
C ARG A 130 -1.53 1.75 5.31
N VAL A 131 -2.27 2.39 6.22
CA VAL A 131 -3.12 3.54 5.90
C VAL A 131 -2.84 4.70 6.86
N GLY A 132 -2.84 5.90 6.31
CA GLY A 132 -2.83 7.17 7.04
C GLY A 132 -4.06 7.98 6.67
N TYR A 133 -4.49 8.87 7.53
CA TYR A 133 -5.65 9.71 7.27
C TYR A 133 -5.55 11.09 7.94
N SER A 134 -6.07 12.11 7.26
CA SER A 134 -5.94 13.52 7.64
C SER A 134 -6.66 13.89 8.95
N TRP A 135 -7.74 13.19 9.29
CA TRP A 135 -8.54 13.48 10.48
C TRP A 135 -7.97 12.91 11.79
N GLY A 136 -6.91 12.09 11.72
CA GLY A 136 -6.24 11.59 12.94
C GLY A 136 -5.57 12.73 13.72
N PRO A 137 -4.75 13.57 13.06
CA PRO A 137 -4.17 14.77 13.66
C PRO A 137 -5.14 15.93 13.88
N ASP A 138 -6.25 15.99 13.13
CA ASP A 138 -7.26 17.06 13.18
C ASP A 138 -8.58 16.59 13.84
N ARG A 139 -8.53 16.27 15.13
CA ARG A 139 -9.65 15.65 15.86
C ARG A 139 -10.92 16.51 15.90
N ASP A 140 -10.77 17.84 15.80
CA ASP A 140 -11.88 18.78 15.83
C ASP A 140 -12.43 19.08 14.42
N ASN A 141 -11.89 18.46 13.37
CA ASN A 141 -12.22 18.71 11.97
C ASN A 141 -12.14 20.21 11.61
N LYS A 142 -11.10 20.91 12.08
CA LYS A 142 -10.93 22.36 11.84
C LYS A 142 -10.08 22.65 10.61
N GLN A 143 -9.24 21.71 10.20
CA GLN A 143 -8.31 21.88 9.11
C GLN A 143 -8.98 21.60 7.77
N ILE A 144 -8.64 22.43 6.79
CA ILE A 144 -9.01 22.20 5.39
C ILE A 144 -7.94 21.27 4.81
N VAL A 145 -8.37 20.15 4.23
CA VAL A 145 -7.50 19.25 3.48
C VAL A 145 -7.45 19.76 2.03
N PRO A 146 -6.27 20.17 1.51
CA PRO A 146 -6.09 20.40 0.08
C PRO A 146 -6.16 19.09 -0.71
N PRO A 147 -6.47 19.12 -2.02
CA PRO A 147 -6.30 17.95 -2.87
C PRO A 147 -4.90 17.34 -2.73
N CYS A 148 -4.84 16.01 -2.78
CA CYS A 148 -3.58 15.25 -2.75
C CYS A 148 -2.74 15.39 -1.47
N LEU A 149 -3.33 15.79 -0.33
CA LEU A 149 -2.65 15.89 0.96
C LEU A 149 -3.28 14.95 2.01
N SER A 150 -2.43 14.28 2.79
CA SER A 150 -2.83 13.37 3.88
C SER A 150 -1.67 13.16 4.86
N SER A 151 -1.89 12.38 5.93
CA SER A 151 -0.86 12.01 6.91
C SER A 151 0.04 10.87 6.41
N ALA A 152 1.12 10.59 7.13
CA ALA A 152 1.90 9.36 6.96
C ALA A 152 1.03 8.09 7.20
N PRO A 153 1.35 6.94 6.57
CA PRO A 153 0.60 5.71 6.75
C PRO A 153 1.00 4.97 8.04
N PHE A 154 0.25 5.24 9.12
CA PHE A 154 0.58 4.76 10.47
C PHE A 154 -0.24 3.55 10.93
N GLU A 155 -1.46 3.35 10.41
CA GLU A 155 -2.29 2.19 10.74
C GLU A 155 -1.84 0.97 9.96
N ARG A 156 -1.80 -0.19 10.63
CA ARG A 156 -1.43 -1.46 9.99
C ARG A 156 -2.67 -2.19 9.53
N VAL A 157 -2.63 -2.75 8.32
CA VAL A 157 -3.64 -3.71 7.88
C VAL A 157 -3.53 -5.00 8.68
N GLY A 158 -4.67 -5.55 9.08
CA GLY A 158 -4.79 -6.87 9.70
C GLY A 158 -5.24 -7.94 8.70
N THR A 159 -6.29 -7.65 7.93
CA THR A 159 -6.79 -8.54 6.85
C THR A 159 -7.26 -7.73 5.64
N GLY A 160 -7.32 -8.37 4.49
CA GLY A 160 -7.56 -7.69 3.21
C GLY A 160 -6.27 -7.14 2.61
N ASP A 161 -6.41 -6.32 1.57
CA ASP A 161 -5.29 -5.83 0.78
C ASP A 161 -5.71 -4.57 0.01
N PHE A 162 -4.76 -3.69 -0.28
CA PHE A 162 -4.91 -2.64 -1.27
C PHE A 162 -4.03 -2.95 -2.48
N LYS A 163 -4.38 -2.34 -3.60
CA LYS A 163 -3.52 -2.33 -4.78
C LYS A 163 -3.33 -0.92 -5.28
N ALA A 164 -2.11 -0.41 -5.11
CA ALA A 164 -1.66 0.81 -5.74
C ALA A 164 -0.97 0.47 -7.06
N VAL A 165 -1.36 1.17 -8.12
CA VAL A 165 -0.76 1.04 -9.44
C VAL A 165 -0.25 2.41 -9.84
N GLU A 166 1.06 2.53 -9.95
CA GLU A 166 1.71 3.70 -10.50
C GLU A 166 1.59 3.69 -12.02
N TRP A 167 1.28 4.86 -12.58
CA TRP A 167 1.37 5.12 -14.00
C TRP A 167 1.55 6.62 -14.22
N PHE A 168 2.57 6.99 -14.99
CA PHE A 168 2.79 8.35 -15.45
C PHE A 168 2.76 8.39 -16.98
N PRO A 169 1.99 9.31 -17.59
CA PRO A 169 2.04 9.48 -19.03
C PRO A 169 3.46 9.84 -19.48
N PRO A 170 3.93 9.32 -20.62
CA PRO A 170 5.18 9.80 -21.21
C PRO A 170 5.11 11.30 -21.48
N GLY A 171 6.12 12.06 -21.03
CA GLY A 171 6.27 13.48 -21.35
C GLY A 171 5.48 14.47 -20.48
N SER A 172 4.64 14.00 -19.55
CA SER A 172 4.02 14.85 -18.53
C SER A 172 4.88 14.83 -17.27
N GLY A 173 5.87 15.72 -17.21
CA GLY A 173 6.48 16.06 -15.93
C GLY A 173 5.40 16.65 -15.02
N ILE A 174 5.34 16.21 -13.77
CA ILE A 174 4.52 16.85 -12.74
C ILE A 174 5.05 18.28 -12.62
N SER A 175 4.33 19.25 -13.21
CA SER A 175 4.70 20.67 -13.23
C SER A 175 3.91 21.43 -12.17
#